data_AF-A0A438XIV2-F1
#
_entry.id   AF-A0A438XIV2-F1
#
_cell.length_a   1.000
_cell.length_b   1.000
_cell.length_c   1.000
_cell.angle_alpha   90.00
_cell.angle_beta   90.00
_cell.angle_gamma   90.00
#
_symmetry.space_group_name_H-M   'P 1'
#
loop_
_entity.id
_entity.type
_entity.pdbx_description
1 polymer ?
#
loop_
_entity_poly.entity_id
_entity_poly.type
_entity_poly.pdbx_seq_one_letter_code
_entity_poly.pdbx_strand_id
1 'polypeptide(L)'
;MVRWHKRLAVGCCIVLFSCMMNANNIQIVRDDPPLDPTLPAWVYSVALLKVYFSDGTYKEGYATLLKNGRYIASSETLYSNGLYPKMILAKMQDSSAKELICIASLHLEAMDRNQGLSLLKTADFRDDYCHKREESYYHARI
;
A
#
# COMPACT_ATOMS: atom_id res chain seq x y z
N MET A 1 7.68 -5.47 -75.98
CA MET A 1 9.16 -5.47 -75.97
C MET A 1 9.60 -5.67 -74.53
N VAL A 2 10.28 -6.79 -74.27
CA VAL A 2 10.67 -7.30 -72.95
C VAL A 2 11.88 -6.52 -72.42
N ARG A 3 11.89 -6.14 -71.14
CA ARG A 3 13.14 -6.16 -70.35
C ARG A 3 12.88 -6.31 -68.86
N TRP A 4 13.25 -7.48 -68.36
CA TRP A 4 13.34 -7.85 -66.95
C TRP A 4 14.63 -7.29 -66.33
N HIS A 5 14.59 -6.90 -65.04
CA HIS A 5 15.66 -7.10 -64.06
C HIS A 5 15.02 -7.16 -62.66
N LYS A 6 14.89 -8.35 -62.08
CA LYS A 6 15.75 -8.97 -61.05
C LYS A 6 15.70 -8.28 -59.67
N ARG A 7 15.02 -9.01 -58.76
CA ARG A 7 15.00 -8.99 -57.29
C ARG A 7 16.23 -8.40 -56.60
N LEU A 8 16.00 -7.71 -55.48
CA LEU A 8 16.82 -7.81 -54.27
C LEU A 8 15.91 -7.65 -53.03
N ALA A 9 15.99 -8.63 -52.15
CA ALA A 9 15.35 -8.66 -50.85
C ALA A 9 16.18 -7.83 -49.86
N VAL A 10 15.53 -6.94 -49.11
CA VAL A 10 16.05 -6.32 -47.89
C VAL A 10 14.80 -6.15 -47.02
N GLY A 11 14.59 -6.96 -45.99
CA GLY A 11 15.40 -6.94 -44.78
C GLY A 11 14.48 -6.42 -43.68
N CYS A 12 13.83 -7.35 -42.99
CA CYS A 12 13.00 -7.10 -41.82
C CYS A 12 13.85 -6.41 -40.74
N CYS A 13 13.61 -5.12 -40.49
CA CYS A 13 14.07 -4.44 -39.29
C CYS A 13 12.85 -3.85 -38.58
N ILE A 14 12.13 -4.71 -37.87
CA ILE A 14 11.27 -4.28 -36.77
C ILE A 14 12.25 -3.79 -35.69
N VAL A 15 12.48 -2.48 -35.64
CA VAL A 15 13.18 -1.85 -34.52
C VAL A 15 12.21 -1.85 -33.35
N LEU A 16 12.19 -2.94 -32.59
CA LEU A 16 11.68 -2.93 -31.22
C LEU A 16 12.62 -2.02 -30.44
N PHE A 17 12.24 -0.75 -30.29
CA PHE A 17 12.79 0.12 -29.25
C PHE A 17 12.38 -0.49 -27.91
N SER A 18 13.20 -1.41 -27.42
CA SER A 18 13.16 -1.82 -26.02
C SER A 18 13.49 -0.58 -25.20
N CYS A 19 12.48 0.02 -24.58
CA CYS A 19 12.69 0.95 -23.46
C CYS A 19 13.42 0.18 -22.36
N MET A 20 14.75 0.26 -22.35
CA MET A 20 15.53 -0.11 -21.18
C MET A 20 15.19 0.90 -20.10
N MET A 21 14.31 0.51 -19.16
CA MET A 21 14.08 1.28 -17.95
C MET A 21 15.36 1.22 -17.12
N ASN A 22 16.15 2.27 -17.22
CA ASN A 22 17.30 2.49 -16.36
C ASN A 22 16.76 2.74 -14.94
N ALA A 23 16.85 1.73 -14.08
CA ALA A 23 16.55 1.84 -12.66
C ALA A 23 17.67 2.66 -12.00
N ASN A 24 17.61 3.98 -12.17
CA ASN A 24 18.41 4.90 -11.38
C ASN A 24 18.09 4.63 -9.90
N ASN A 25 19.13 4.47 -9.10
CA ASN A 25 19.03 4.31 -7.66
C ASN A 25 18.60 5.66 -7.07
N ILE A 26 17.29 5.89 -7.00
CA ILE A 26 16.72 7.11 -6.43
C ILE A 26 17.02 7.07 -4.93
N GLN A 27 18.02 7.83 -4.48
CA GLN A 27 18.16 8.12 -3.07
C GLN A 27 17.05 9.11 -2.68
N ILE A 28 16.02 8.59 -2.01
CA ILE A 28 14.88 9.38 -1.56
C ILE A 28 15.30 10.12 -0.29
N VAL A 29 15.62 11.41 -0.43
CA VAL A 29 15.80 12.31 0.71
C VAL A 29 14.43 12.60 1.32
N ARG A 30 14.31 12.43 2.64
CA ARG A 30 13.08 12.63 3.44
C ARG A 30 13.08 14.06 3.98
N ASP A 31 12.04 14.85 3.63
CA ASP A 31 11.80 16.20 4.17
C ASP A 31 10.63 16.23 5.19
N ASP A 32 10.12 15.07 5.59
CA ASP A 32 9.10 14.98 6.63
C ASP A 32 9.68 15.46 7.97
N PRO A 33 8.91 16.22 8.78
CA PRO A 33 9.35 16.51 10.14
C PRO A 33 9.64 15.17 10.84
N PRO A 34 10.83 15.02 11.45
CA PRO A 34 11.20 13.77 12.07
C PRO A 34 10.12 13.36 13.06
N LEU A 35 9.72 12.09 13.02
CA LEU A 35 8.89 11.48 14.05
C LEU A 35 9.41 11.94 15.41
N ASP A 36 8.50 12.45 16.25
CA ASP A 36 8.84 12.99 17.55
C ASP A 36 9.85 12.06 18.24
N PRO A 37 11.08 12.53 18.54
CA PRO A 37 12.14 11.69 19.07
C PRO A 37 11.80 11.10 20.44
N THR A 38 10.73 11.55 21.08
CA THR A 38 10.18 10.99 22.31
C THR A 38 9.32 9.75 22.09
N LEU A 39 8.91 9.45 20.85
CA LEU A 39 8.13 8.26 20.55
C LEU A 39 8.97 7.00 20.80
N PRO A 40 8.36 5.96 21.41
CA PRO A 40 9.04 4.69 21.57
C PRO A 40 9.53 4.15 20.24
N ALA A 41 10.77 3.65 20.22
CA ALA A 41 11.43 3.22 18.98
C ALA A 41 10.71 2.11 18.20
N TRP A 42 9.67 1.49 18.75
CA TRP A 42 8.86 0.48 18.09
C TRP A 42 7.67 1.06 17.29
N VAL A 43 7.23 2.28 17.61
CA VAL A 43 6.19 3.01 16.86
C VAL A 43 6.81 3.54 15.57
N TYR A 44 6.21 3.20 14.44
CA TYR A 44 6.60 3.75 13.15
C TYR A 44 5.65 4.87 12.74
N SER A 45 4.33 4.64 12.76
CA SER A 45 3.34 5.64 12.37
C SER A 45 1.94 5.26 12.86
N VAL A 46 0.91 6.03 12.52
CA VAL A 46 -0.49 5.78 12.91
C VAL A 46 -1.40 5.80 11.68
N ALA A 47 -2.28 4.81 11.58
CA ALA A 47 -3.27 4.68 10.53
C ALA A 47 -4.70 4.80 11.06
N LEU A 48 -5.56 5.46 10.29
CA LEU A 48 -7.01 5.34 10.41
C LEU A 48 -7.45 4.06 9.69
N LEU A 49 -8.12 3.17 10.39
CA LEU A 49 -8.74 1.98 9.85
C LEU A 49 -10.17 2.25 9.42
N LYS A 50 -10.52 1.77 8.22
CA LYS A 50 -11.90 1.62 7.76
C LYS A 50 -12.21 0.13 7.62
N VAL A 51 -13.21 -0.34 8.35
CA VAL A 51 -13.47 -1.77 8.56
C VAL A 51 -14.88 -2.10 8.13
N TYR A 52 -14.99 -3.04 7.19
CA TYR A 52 -16.25 -3.47 6.60
C TYR A 52 -16.52 -4.93 6.97
N PHE A 53 -17.72 -5.21 7.45
CA PHE A 53 -18.17 -6.54 7.83
C PHE A 53 -19.13 -7.12 6.77
N SER A 54 -19.32 -8.44 6.79
CA SER A 54 -20.15 -9.13 5.80
C SER A 54 -21.65 -8.83 5.93
N ASP A 55 -22.10 -8.37 7.09
CA ASP A 55 -23.48 -7.94 7.36
C ASP A 55 -23.76 -6.50 6.89
N GLY A 56 -22.77 -5.82 6.32
CA GLY A 56 -22.86 -4.40 5.93
C GLY A 56 -22.50 -3.43 7.05
N THR A 57 -22.18 -3.90 8.26
CA THR A 57 -21.68 -3.04 9.34
C THR A 57 -20.36 -2.40 8.93
N TYR A 58 -20.20 -1.14 9.35
CA TYR A 58 -19.00 -0.34 9.12
C TYR A 58 -18.47 0.19 10.46
N LYS A 59 -17.15 0.11 10.67
CA LYS A 59 -16.46 0.70 11.81
C LYS A 59 -15.22 1.47 11.37
N GLU A 60 -14.89 2.49 12.15
CA GLU A 60 -13.61 3.21 12.06
C GLU A 60 -12.86 3.09 13.38
N GLY A 61 -11.54 3.18 13.32
CA GLY A 61 -10.67 3.20 14.50
C GLY A 61 -9.23 3.47 14.11
N TYR A 62 -8.32 3.51 15.07
CA TYR A 62 -6.90 3.74 14.81
C TYR A 62 -6.09 2.47 14.99
N ALA A 63 -4.95 2.43 14.29
CA ALA A 63 -3.94 1.41 14.45
C ALA A 63 -2.55 2.01 14.47
N THR A 64 -1.68 1.46 15.30
CA THR A 64 -0.26 1.81 15.32
C THR A 64 0.50 0.91 14.38
N LEU A 65 1.14 1.48 13.36
CA LEU A 65 2.10 0.79 12.50
C LEU A 65 3.41 0.64 13.26
N LEU A 66 3.88 -0.59 13.37
CA LEU A 66 5.14 -0.95 13.98
C LEU A 66 6.27 -0.97 12.95
N LYS A 67 7.51 -0.82 13.40
CA LYS A 67 8.70 -0.89 12.51
C LYS A 67 8.86 -2.20 11.74
N ASN A 68 8.23 -3.28 12.19
CA ASN A 68 8.24 -4.57 11.49
C ASN A 68 7.12 -4.71 10.44
N GLY A 69 6.39 -3.63 10.13
CA GLY A 69 5.32 -3.61 9.15
C GLY A 69 4.00 -4.25 9.62
N ARG A 70 3.86 -4.56 10.91
CA ARG A 70 2.59 -4.99 11.52
C ARG A 70 1.85 -3.81 12.11
N TYR A 71 0.54 -3.97 12.27
CA TYR A 71 -0.28 -2.98 12.94
C TYR A 71 -0.88 -3.56 14.21
N ILE A 72 -0.90 -2.76 15.27
CA ILE A 72 -1.66 -3.04 16.49
C ILE A 72 -2.91 -2.15 16.48
N ALA A 73 -4.08 -2.76 16.70
CA ALA A 73 -5.36 -2.06 16.75
C ALA A 73 -6.24 -2.60 17.88
N SER A 74 -7.34 -1.90 18.17
CA SER A 74 -8.36 -2.39 19.09
C SER A 74 -9.15 -3.55 18.47
N SER A 75 -9.38 -4.62 19.24
CA SER A 75 -10.25 -5.71 18.82
C SER A 75 -11.71 -5.27 18.65
N GLU A 76 -12.14 -4.24 19.37
CA GLU A 76 -13.51 -3.68 19.26
C GLU A 76 -13.76 -3.03 17.89
N THR A 77 -12.72 -2.50 17.26
CA THR A 77 -12.78 -1.97 15.88
C THR A 77 -12.90 -3.11 14.87
N LEU A 78 -12.31 -4.27 15.17
CA LEU A 78 -12.18 -5.40 14.23
C LEU A 78 -13.15 -6.55 14.48
N TYR A 79 -14.08 -6.40 15.42
CA TYR A 79 -15.08 -7.40 15.70
C TYR A 79 -16.45 -6.74 15.86
N SER A 80 -17.46 -7.28 15.21
CA SER A 80 -18.83 -6.75 15.30
C SER A 80 -19.84 -7.87 15.12
N ASN A 81 -20.85 -7.95 15.98
CA ASN A 81 -21.97 -8.88 15.82
C ASN A 81 -21.58 -10.36 15.61
N GLY A 82 -20.48 -10.83 16.21
CA GLY A 82 -20.01 -12.20 16.00
C GLY A 82 -19.16 -12.41 14.74
N LEU A 83 -18.86 -11.33 14.00
CA LEU A 83 -18.21 -11.38 12.70
C LEU A 83 -16.81 -10.76 12.75
N TYR A 84 -15.93 -11.36 11.94
CA TYR A 84 -14.63 -10.80 11.60
C TYR A 84 -14.73 -9.88 10.36
N PRO A 85 -13.75 -9.00 10.14
CA PRO A 85 -13.78 -8.08 9.03
C PRO A 85 -13.71 -8.80 7.69
N LYS A 86 -14.53 -8.35 6.73
CA LYS A 86 -14.42 -8.75 5.32
C LYS A 86 -13.35 -7.94 4.60
N MET A 87 -13.19 -6.67 4.98
CA MET A 87 -12.20 -5.76 4.41
C MET A 87 -11.71 -4.78 5.47
N ILE A 88 -10.40 -4.54 5.49
CA ILE A 88 -9.76 -3.55 6.35
C ILE A 88 -8.91 -2.66 5.45
N LEU A 89 -9.17 -1.36 5.45
CA LEU A 89 -8.35 -0.37 4.75
C LEU A 89 -7.61 0.48 5.78
N ALA A 90 -6.31 0.62 5.59
CA ALA A 90 -5.48 1.58 6.31
C ALA A 90 -5.41 2.88 5.50
N LYS A 91 -5.72 3.98 6.16
CA LYS A 91 -5.55 5.33 5.64
C LYS A 91 -4.56 6.10 6.50
N MET A 92 -3.63 6.79 5.86
CA MET A 92 -2.58 7.54 6.54
C MET A 92 -2.37 8.87 5.82
N GLN A 93 -1.77 9.82 6.51
CA GLN A 93 -1.28 11.02 5.87
C GLN A 93 0.06 10.70 5.23
N ASP A 94 0.22 11.07 3.97
CA ASP A 94 1.51 11.04 3.27
C ASP A 94 1.98 12.49 3.10
N SER A 95 3.29 12.69 3.15
CA SER A 95 4.02 13.89 2.74
C SER A 95 3.47 14.58 1.48
N SER A 96 2.92 13.80 0.53
CA SER A 96 2.43 14.30 -0.75
C SER A 96 0.96 14.78 -0.74
N ALA A 97 0.18 14.44 0.29
CA ALA A 97 -1.26 14.68 0.35
C ALA A 97 -1.67 15.42 1.64
N LYS A 98 -2.53 16.44 1.51
CA LYS A 98 -3.12 17.13 2.67
C LYS A 98 -4.16 16.30 3.40
N GLU A 99 -4.73 15.30 2.72
CA GLU A 99 -5.79 14.43 3.24
C GLU A 99 -5.25 13.03 3.54
N LEU A 100 -5.97 12.28 4.37
CA LEU A 100 -5.68 10.87 4.59
C LEU A 100 -5.96 10.07 3.31
N ILE A 101 -4.93 9.43 2.77
CA ILE A 101 -5.01 8.59 1.58
C ILE A 101 -5.04 7.10 1.96
N CYS A 102 -5.60 6.26 1.10
CA CYS A 102 -5.49 4.82 1.25
C CYS A 102 -4.06 4.36 0.99
N ILE A 103 -3.47 3.60 1.92
CA ILE A 103 -2.09 3.11 1.78
C ILE A 103 -2.04 1.57 1.74
N ALA A 104 -2.98 0.89 2.39
CA ALA A 104 -2.99 -0.57 2.37
C ALA A 104 -4.37 -1.16 2.60
N SER A 105 -4.56 -2.37 2.08
CA SER A 105 -5.49 -3.35 2.64
C SER A 105 -4.77 -4.20 3.67
N LEU A 106 -5.41 -4.44 4.81
CA LEU A 106 -4.86 -5.23 5.90
C LEU A 106 -5.61 -6.55 6.08
N HIS A 107 -4.90 -7.56 6.59
CA HIS A 107 -5.47 -8.80 7.08
C HIS A 107 -5.30 -8.90 8.59
N LEU A 108 -6.34 -9.40 9.27
CA LEU A 108 -6.27 -9.79 10.68
C LEU A 108 -5.38 -11.03 10.82
N GLU A 109 -4.30 -10.93 11.59
CA GLU A 109 -3.43 -12.07 11.91
C GLU A 109 -3.82 -12.72 13.24
N ALA A 110 -4.10 -11.91 14.25
CA ALA A 110 -4.46 -12.38 15.59
C ALA A 110 -5.36 -11.38 16.30
N MET A 111 -6.20 -11.87 17.22
CA MET A 111 -7.09 -11.06 18.04
C MET A 111 -7.21 -11.67 19.43
N ASP A 112 -7.04 -10.84 20.45
CA ASP A 112 -7.40 -11.14 21.84
C ASP A 112 -8.51 -10.18 22.28
N ARG A 113 -9.74 -10.70 22.31
CA ARG A 113 -10.93 -9.93 22.69
C ARG A 113 -11.00 -9.64 24.19
N ASN A 114 -10.33 -10.43 25.01
CA ASN A 114 -10.34 -10.22 26.46
C ASN A 114 -9.40 -9.06 26.84
N GLN A 115 -8.30 -8.91 26.11
CA GLN A 115 -7.33 -7.82 26.30
C GLN A 115 -7.59 -6.61 25.39
N GLY A 116 -8.58 -6.69 24.49
CA GLY A 116 -8.95 -5.59 23.60
C GLY A 116 -7.97 -5.37 22.43
N LEU A 117 -7.13 -6.35 22.08
CA LEU A 117 -6.00 -6.17 21.18
C LEU A 117 -6.16 -6.97 19.87
N SER A 118 -5.63 -6.44 18.78
CA SER A 118 -5.53 -7.13 17.50
C SER A 118 -4.22 -6.81 16.78
N LEU A 119 -3.71 -7.81 16.07
CA LEU A 119 -2.53 -7.72 15.22
C LEU A 119 -2.95 -7.87 13.76
N LEU A 120 -2.47 -6.97 12.92
CA LEU A 120 -2.74 -6.94 11.49
C LEU A 120 -1.45 -6.96 10.68
N LYS A 121 -1.53 -7.47 9.46
CA LYS A 121 -0.49 -7.33 8.44
C LYS A 121 -1.02 -6.67 7.18
N THR A 122 -0.12 -6.05 6.42
CA THR A 122 -0.41 -5.64 5.04
C THR A 122 -0.69 -6.86 4.18
N ALA A 123 -1.82 -6.83 3.47
CA ALA A 123 -2.19 -7.80 2.45
C ALA A 123 -1.83 -7.29 1.05
N ASP A 124 -2.19 -6.03 0.77
CA ASP A 124 -1.93 -5.36 -0.49
C ASP A 124 -1.69 -3.86 -0.26
N PHE A 125 -0.85 -3.24 -1.08
CA PHE A 125 -0.66 -1.80 -1.10
C PHE A 125 -1.72 -1.11 -1.96
N ARG A 126 -2.02 0.16 -1.64
CA ARG A 126 -3.11 0.93 -2.26
C ARG A 126 -2.65 2.32 -2.72
N ASP A 127 -3.34 2.87 -3.72
CA ASP A 127 -3.23 4.30 -4.08
C ASP A 127 -4.23 5.16 -3.29
N ASP A 128 -4.18 6.47 -3.53
CA ASP A 128 -5.08 7.49 -2.98
C ASP A 128 -6.55 7.25 -3.31
N TYR A 129 -6.85 6.55 -4.41
CA TYR A 129 -8.19 6.10 -4.79
C TYR A 129 -8.56 4.70 -4.26
N CYS A 130 -7.72 4.12 -3.38
CA CYS A 130 -7.89 2.80 -2.79
C CYS A 130 -7.87 1.62 -3.79
N HIS A 131 -7.28 1.80 -4.98
CA HIS A 131 -7.01 0.71 -5.91
C HIS A 131 -5.75 -0.05 -5.52
N LYS A 132 -5.72 -1.36 -5.81
CA LYS A 132 -4.56 -2.21 -5.58
C LYS A 132 -3.41 -1.76 -6.49
N ARG A 133 -2.22 -1.65 -5.91
CA ARG A 133 -0.98 -1.32 -6.62
C ARG A 133 0.19 -2.09 -6.04
N GLU A 134 1.29 -2.12 -6.79
CA GLU A 134 2.58 -2.50 -6.22
C GLU A 134 3.03 -1.46 -5.18
N GLU A 135 3.87 -1.90 -4.24
CA GLU A 135 4.53 -1.00 -3.31
C GLU A 135 5.21 0.12 -4.09
N SER A 136 5.02 1.34 -3.64
CA SER A 136 5.46 2.52 -4.36
C SER A 136 5.96 3.58 -3.41
N TYR A 137 6.56 4.61 -4.01
CA TYR A 137 7.14 5.77 -3.34
C TYR A 137 6.32 6.35 -2.17
N TYR A 138 4.98 6.36 -2.27
CA TYR A 138 4.09 6.88 -1.22
C TYR A 138 4.16 6.09 0.09
N HIS A 139 4.51 4.80 0.04
CA HIS A 139 4.61 3.92 1.21
C HIS A 139 5.93 4.08 1.97
N ALA A 140 6.95 4.65 1.32
CA ALA A 140 8.23 4.95 1.97
C ALA A 140 8.19 6.27 2.78
N ARG A 141 7.08 7.01 2.72
CA ARG A 141 6.91 8.39 3.22
C ARG A 141 5.76 8.55 4.23
N ILE A 142 5.32 7.42 4.79
CA ILE A 142 4.40 7.33 5.94
C ILE A 142 5.17 7.11 7.24
#